data_AF-A0A519MJZ9-F1
#
_entry.id   AF-A0A519MJZ9-F1
#
_cell.length_a   1.000
_cell.length_b   1.000
_cell.length_c   1.000
_cell.angle_alpha   90.00
_cell.angle_beta   90.00
_cell.angle_gamma   90.00
#
_symmetry.space_group_name_H-M   'P 1'
#
loop_
_entity.id
_entity.type
_entity.pdbx_description
1 polymer ?
#
loop_
_entity_poly.entity_id
_entity_poly.type
_entity_poly.pdbx_seq_one_letter_code
_entity_poly.pdbx_strand_id
1 'polypeptide(L)'
;PITGIRYPKLTNSTSTVHEPRGKIYVNDVDVSVLLEREVVFDEHGKPVTVKLTDYARQKIQEHFATLEDFLSTWRASDRKAAILQELEEQGVPVAQLRASVSADVDLFDLLCHVAYDRPPLTRRERANNVRKRDYFTKYGPQARRILEALVDKYADEGLENLEDIKVLQVLPLSRLGSPLEIVSEFGGKVKYLKAVQELENELYQSA
;
A
#
# COMPACT_ATOMS: atom_id res chain seq x y z
N PRO A 1 -8.57 -28.49 52.91
CA PRO A 1 -9.34 -27.76 51.88
C PRO A 1 -8.68 -26.41 51.53
N ILE A 2 -8.15 -26.36 50.30
CA ILE A 2 -7.88 -25.21 49.45
C ILE A 2 -6.89 -24.15 49.97
N THR A 3 -5.63 -24.46 49.66
CA THR A 3 -4.53 -23.57 49.24
C THR A 3 -4.96 -22.19 48.75
N GLY A 4 -4.48 -21.16 49.45
CA GLY A 4 -4.48 -19.78 48.97
C GLY A 4 -3.54 -19.61 47.78
N ILE A 5 -4.08 -19.15 46.66
CA ILE A 5 -3.32 -18.80 45.46
C ILE A 5 -2.54 -17.52 45.77
N ARG A 6 -1.22 -17.64 45.95
CA ARG A 6 -0.31 -16.49 45.91
C ARG A 6 0.04 -16.22 44.45
N TYR A 7 -0.36 -15.06 43.95
CA TYR A 7 0.18 -14.53 42.70
C TYR A 7 1.66 -14.17 42.91
N PRO A 8 2.58 -14.58 42.02
CA PRO A 8 3.94 -14.04 42.04
C PRO A 8 3.89 -12.55 41.66
N LYS A 9 4.48 -11.70 42.49
CA LYS A 9 4.81 -10.32 42.09
C LYS A 9 5.82 -10.41 40.94
N LEU A 10 5.40 -10.08 39.72
CA LEU A 10 6.35 -9.78 38.65
C LEU A 10 6.98 -8.42 38.95
N THR A 11 8.04 -8.45 39.76
CA THR A 11 9.13 -7.48 39.66
C THR A 11 10.05 -8.00 38.56
N ASN A 12 10.00 -7.37 37.39
CA ASN A 12 11.18 -7.12 36.57
C ASN A 12 10.74 -6.21 35.42
N SER A 13 11.14 -4.95 35.54
CA SER A 13 11.34 -4.06 34.42
C SER A 13 12.28 -4.74 33.42
N THR A 14 11.73 -5.38 32.39
CA THR A 14 12.50 -5.76 31.22
C THR A 14 12.84 -4.49 30.47
N SER A 15 13.99 -3.92 30.81
CA SER A 15 14.72 -3.03 29.93
C SER A 15 14.91 -3.78 28.61
N THR A 16 14.10 -3.47 27.61
CA THR A 16 14.35 -3.89 26.23
C THR A 16 15.66 -3.25 25.83
N VAL A 17 16.75 -4.01 25.92
CA VAL A 17 18.03 -3.63 25.32
C VAL A 17 17.78 -3.61 23.81
N HIS A 18 17.46 -2.42 23.30
CA HIS A 18 17.46 -2.16 21.88
C HIS A 18 18.93 -2.17 21.46
N GLU A 19 19.47 -3.34 21.12
CA GLU A 19 20.65 -3.35 20.26
C GLU A 19 20.30 -2.54 18.99
N PRO A 20 21.16 -1.61 18.55
CA PRO A 20 20.91 -0.86 17.33
C PRO A 20 20.87 -1.86 16.18
N ARG A 21 19.66 -2.23 15.78
CA ARG A 21 19.42 -3.11 14.63
C ARG A 21 19.99 -2.39 13.41
N GLY A 22 20.93 -3.04 12.72
CA GLY A 22 21.48 -2.51 11.48
C GLY A 22 20.35 -2.26 10.50
N LYS A 23 20.34 -1.08 9.88
CA LYS A 23 19.30 -0.73 8.91
C LYS A 23 19.47 -1.58 7.65
N ILE A 24 18.39 -2.20 7.18
CA ILE A 24 18.35 -2.95 5.93
C ILE A 24 17.60 -2.11 4.90
N TYR A 25 18.20 -1.94 3.73
CA TYR A 25 17.63 -1.16 2.64
C TYR A 25 17.41 -2.01 1.38
N VAL A 26 16.27 -1.83 0.73
CA VAL A 26 15.97 -2.36 -0.61
C VAL A 26 15.47 -1.20 -1.46
N ASN A 27 16.10 -0.89 -2.60
CA ASN A 27 15.79 0.32 -3.39
C ASN A 27 15.78 1.61 -2.54
N ASP A 28 16.78 1.78 -1.66
CA ASP A 28 16.88 2.91 -0.72
C ASP A 28 15.74 3.03 0.32
N VAL A 29 14.86 2.03 0.42
CA VAL A 29 13.80 1.93 1.43
C VAL A 29 14.27 1.15 2.67
N ASP A 30 14.16 1.76 3.85
CA ASP A 30 14.43 1.12 5.15
C ASP A 30 13.35 0.07 5.47
N VAL A 31 13.70 -1.21 5.40
CA VAL A 31 12.82 -2.37 5.64
C VAL A 31 13.15 -3.09 6.96
N SER A 32 13.86 -2.42 7.88
CA SER A 32 14.41 -3.06 9.09
C SER A 32 13.37 -3.62 10.05
N VAL A 33 12.15 -3.08 10.06
CA VAL A 33 11.05 -3.46 10.96
C VAL A 33 10.26 -4.67 10.41
N LEU A 34 10.45 -5.05 9.13
CA LEU A 34 9.92 -6.31 8.59
C LEU A 34 10.50 -7.57 9.26
N LEU A 35 11.51 -7.40 10.14
CA LEU A 35 12.10 -8.44 10.97
C LEU A 35 11.45 -8.57 12.36
N GLU A 36 10.41 -7.78 12.66
CA GLU A 36 9.71 -7.84 13.95
C GLU A 36 8.88 -9.11 14.11
N ARG A 37 8.75 -9.53 15.37
CA ARG A 37 8.12 -10.79 15.77
C ARG A 37 6.79 -10.48 16.44
N GLU A 38 5.72 -11.12 15.97
CA GLU A 38 4.39 -11.08 16.57
C GLU A 38 4.10 -12.37 17.35
N VAL A 39 3.18 -12.27 18.32
CA VAL A 39 2.64 -13.44 19.03
C VAL A 39 1.26 -13.75 18.45
N VAL A 40 1.16 -14.88 17.76
CA VAL A 40 -0.11 -15.45 17.24
C VAL A 40 -0.52 -16.65 18.09
N PHE A 41 -1.77 -17.10 18.02
CA PHE A 41 -2.21 -18.34 18.68
C PHE A 41 -2.38 -19.46 17.65
N ASP A 42 -1.86 -20.65 17.94
CA ASP A 42 -2.03 -21.83 17.08
C ASP A 42 -3.44 -22.44 17.18
N GLU A 43 -3.69 -23.51 16.41
CA GLU A 43 -4.96 -24.25 16.37
C GLU A 43 -5.39 -24.84 17.74
N HIS A 44 -4.48 -24.87 18.71
CA HIS A 44 -4.72 -25.33 20.07
C HIS A 44 -4.82 -24.17 21.08
N GLY A 45 -4.82 -22.92 20.61
CA GLY A 45 -4.88 -21.72 21.45
C GLY A 45 -3.58 -21.42 22.18
N LYS A 46 -2.44 -21.96 21.75
CA LYS A 46 -1.13 -21.71 22.35
C LYS A 46 -0.43 -20.55 21.63
N PRO A 47 0.15 -19.58 22.37
CA PRO A 47 0.89 -18.49 21.76
C PRO A 47 2.17 -19.01 21.08
N VAL A 48 2.32 -18.70 19.80
CA VAL A 48 3.49 -18.95 18.96
C VAL A 48 4.03 -17.61 18.47
N THR A 49 5.34 -17.43 18.56
CA THR A 49 6.00 -16.23 18.03
C THR A 49 6.42 -16.46 16.60
N VAL A 50 5.86 -15.69 15.67
CA VAL A 50 6.19 -15.73 14.23
C VAL A 50 6.70 -14.37 13.79
N LYS A 51 7.47 -14.30 12.70
CA LYS A 51 7.77 -12.98 12.11
C LYS A 51 6.48 -12.41 11.53
N LEU A 52 6.27 -11.11 11.73
CA LEU A 52 5.13 -10.38 11.16
C LEU A 52 5.01 -10.63 9.65
N THR A 53 6.16 -10.64 8.96
CA THR A 53 6.27 -10.92 7.53
C THR A 53 5.90 -12.33 7.14
N ASP A 54 6.31 -13.34 7.90
CA ASP A 54 5.97 -14.73 7.61
C ASP A 54 4.45 -14.95 7.76
N TYR A 55 3.85 -14.37 8.80
CA TYR A 55 2.40 -14.42 9.02
C TYR A 55 1.63 -13.68 7.93
N ALA A 56 2.03 -12.44 7.61
CA ALA A 56 1.42 -11.67 6.53
C ALA A 56 1.56 -12.37 5.17
N ARG A 57 2.74 -12.94 4.87
CA ARG A 57 2.97 -13.74 3.66
C ARG A 57 2.00 -14.90 3.57
N GLN A 58 1.88 -15.70 4.64
CA GLN A 58 0.95 -16.83 4.68
C GLN A 58 -0.47 -16.36 4.38
N LYS A 59 -0.93 -15.30 5.06
CA LYS A 59 -2.28 -14.76 4.87
C LYS A 59 -2.54 -14.22 3.47
N ILE A 60 -1.60 -13.48 2.90
CA ILE A 60 -1.75 -12.99 1.52
C ILE A 60 -1.79 -14.17 0.53
N GLN A 61 -0.93 -15.18 0.71
CA GLN A 61 -0.86 -16.35 -0.17
C GLN A 61 -2.05 -17.31 -0.03
N GLU A 62 -2.75 -17.32 1.11
CA GLU A 62 -4.02 -18.03 1.28
C GLU A 62 -5.10 -17.51 0.31
N HIS A 63 -5.08 -16.21 -0.02
CA HIS A 63 -6.02 -15.58 -0.96
C HIS A 63 -5.47 -15.47 -2.39
N PHE A 64 -4.16 -15.28 -2.52
CA PHE A 64 -3.48 -15.02 -3.78
C PHE A 64 -2.28 -15.96 -3.91
N ALA A 65 -2.52 -17.15 -4.46
CA ALA A 65 -1.51 -18.22 -4.54
C ALA A 65 -0.24 -17.79 -5.30
N THR A 66 -0.40 -16.92 -6.30
CA THR A 66 0.72 -16.37 -7.08
C THR A 66 0.69 -14.85 -7.12
N LEU A 67 1.86 -14.26 -7.46
CA LEU A 67 1.95 -12.84 -7.75
C LEU A 67 0.96 -12.44 -8.85
N GLU A 68 0.81 -13.24 -9.91
CA GLU A 68 -0.09 -12.93 -11.01
C GLU A 68 -1.56 -12.90 -10.56
N ASP A 69 -1.96 -13.78 -9.65
CA ASP A 69 -3.31 -13.74 -9.05
C ASP A 69 -3.54 -12.40 -8.36
N PHE A 70 -2.59 -11.98 -7.50
CA PHE A 70 -2.65 -10.69 -6.82
C PHE A 70 -2.68 -9.52 -7.81
N LEU A 71 -1.82 -9.52 -8.83
CA LEU A 71 -1.77 -8.46 -9.85
C LEU A 71 -3.07 -8.36 -10.65
N SER A 72 -3.66 -9.50 -11.00
CA SER A 72 -4.90 -9.56 -11.77
C SER A 72 -6.07 -8.98 -10.97
N THR A 73 -6.23 -9.39 -9.71
CA THR A 73 -7.25 -8.84 -8.81
C THR A 73 -7.00 -7.38 -8.51
N TRP A 74 -5.75 -7.01 -8.25
CA TRP A 74 -5.38 -5.61 -8.02
C TRP A 74 -5.78 -4.75 -9.20
N ARG A 75 -5.40 -5.09 -10.44
CA ARG A 75 -5.72 -4.31 -11.65
C ARG A 75 -7.22 -4.30 -11.98
N ALA A 76 -7.93 -5.38 -11.71
CA ALA A 76 -9.35 -5.51 -12.03
C ALA A 76 -10.28 -4.77 -11.06
N SER A 77 -9.83 -4.44 -9.85
CA SER A 77 -10.67 -3.76 -8.87
C SER A 77 -10.86 -2.28 -9.19
N ASP A 78 -12.09 -1.78 -9.08
CA ASP A 78 -12.39 -0.35 -9.20
C ASP A 78 -11.99 0.45 -7.94
N ARG A 79 -11.76 -0.25 -6.81
CA ARG A 79 -11.43 0.36 -5.51
C ARG A 79 -10.38 -0.47 -4.78
N LYS A 80 -9.11 -0.06 -4.78
CA LYS A 80 -8.06 -0.82 -4.07
C LYS A 80 -8.22 -0.76 -2.57
N ALA A 81 -8.83 0.31 -2.05
CA ALA A 81 -9.22 0.38 -0.65
C ALA A 81 -10.09 -0.83 -0.22
N ALA A 82 -10.93 -1.36 -1.11
CA ALA A 82 -11.73 -2.55 -0.82
C ALA A 82 -10.87 -3.82 -0.73
N ILE A 83 -9.85 -3.96 -1.59
CA ILE A 83 -8.89 -5.08 -1.51
C ILE A 83 -8.15 -5.02 -0.18
N LEU A 84 -7.67 -3.83 0.22
CA LEU A 84 -6.95 -3.65 1.48
C LEU A 84 -7.83 -3.98 2.68
N GLN A 85 -9.07 -3.50 2.68
CA GLN A 85 -10.04 -3.81 3.73
C GLN A 85 -10.32 -5.31 3.80
N GLU A 86 -10.51 -5.99 2.67
CA GLU A 86 -10.72 -7.43 2.62
C GLU A 86 -9.51 -8.17 3.20
N LEU A 87 -8.28 -7.79 2.82
CA LEU A 87 -7.07 -8.38 3.40
C LEU A 87 -7.01 -8.19 4.92
N GLU A 88 -7.37 -7.02 5.44
CA GLU A 88 -7.44 -6.76 6.89
C GLU A 88 -8.50 -7.62 7.58
N GLU A 89 -9.70 -7.73 6.99
CA GLU A 89 -10.79 -8.58 7.50
C GLU A 89 -10.41 -10.06 7.55
N GLN A 90 -9.54 -10.51 6.65
CA GLN A 90 -8.99 -11.87 6.61
C GLN A 90 -7.74 -12.05 7.50
N GLY A 91 -7.37 -11.01 8.26
CA GLY A 91 -6.32 -11.07 9.26
C GLY A 91 -4.91 -10.76 8.73
N VAL A 92 -4.77 -10.19 7.54
CA VAL A 92 -3.49 -9.59 7.11
C VAL A 92 -3.25 -8.32 7.95
N PRO A 93 -2.08 -8.19 8.61
CA PRO A 93 -1.78 -7.05 9.47
C PRO A 93 -1.33 -5.81 8.67
N VAL A 94 -2.16 -5.34 7.72
CA VAL A 94 -1.82 -4.27 6.77
C VAL A 94 -1.36 -2.99 7.48
N ALA A 95 -2.07 -2.55 8.52
CA ALA A 95 -1.70 -1.37 9.30
C ALA A 95 -0.31 -1.48 9.97
N GLN A 96 0.04 -2.66 10.50
CA GLN A 96 1.34 -2.89 11.13
C GLN A 96 2.45 -2.96 10.08
N LEU A 97 2.21 -3.62 8.95
CA LEU A 97 3.12 -3.62 7.80
C LEU A 97 3.40 -2.18 7.35
N ARG A 98 2.35 -1.36 7.17
CA ARG A 98 2.51 0.05 6.76
C ARG A 98 3.31 0.87 7.78
N ALA A 99 3.12 0.63 9.08
CA ALA A 99 3.88 1.31 10.13
C ALA A 99 5.35 0.86 10.23
N SER A 100 5.69 -0.30 9.65
CA SER A 100 7.02 -0.90 9.69
C SER A 100 8.00 -0.33 8.64
N VAL A 101 7.48 0.38 7.65
CA VAL A 101 8.30 0.98 6.58
C VAL A 101 8.07 2.48 6.54
N SER A 102 8.96 3.18 5.83
CA SER A 102 8.77 4.60 5.58
C SER A 102 7.47 4.85 4.81
N ALA A 103 6.79 5.95 5.11
CA ALA A 103 5.47 6.26 4.55
C ALA A 103 5.50 6.56 3.03
N ASP A 104 6.67 6.72 2.43
CA ASP A 104 6.88 6.90 1.00
C ASP A 104 6.79 5.59 0.20
N VAL A 105 6.97 4.44 0.85
CA VAL A 105 6.76 3.12 0.27
C VAL A 105 5.30 2.97 -0.12
N ASP A 106 5.07 2.50 -1.34
CA ASP A 106 3.72 2.21 -1.76
C ASP A 106 3.22 0.91 -1.10
N LEU A 107 1.98 0.94 -0.59
CA LEU A 107 1.43 -0.20 0.14
C LEU A 107 1.28 -1.45 -0.74
N PHE A 108 0.98 -1.28 -2.03
CA PHE A 108 0.94 -2.39 -2.96
C PHE A 108 2.32 -3.02 -3.16
N ASP A 109 3.37 -2.20 -3.24
CA ASP A 109 4.75 -2.68 -3.31
C ASP A 109 5.17 -3.43 -2.05
N LEU A 110 4.75 -2.92 -0.89
CA LEU A 110 5.01 -3.58 0.39
C LEU A 110 4.35 -4.96 0.45
N LEU A 111 3.09 -5.08 0.04
CA LEU A 111 2.39 -6.36 -0.01
C LEU A 111 3.06 -7.32 -1.00
N CYS A 112 3.45 -6.83 -2.18
CA CYS A 112 4.21 -7.61 -3.17
C CYS A 112 5.55 -8.10 -2.61
N HIS A 113 6.26 -7.26 -1.86
CA HIS A 113 7.52 -7.59 -1.24
C HIS A 113 7.36 -8.68 -0.17
N VAL A 114 6.40 -8.49 0.73
CA VAL A 114 6.14 -9.41 1.84
C VAL A 114 5.69 -10.77 1.34
N ALA A 115 4.79 -10.80 0.36
CA ALA A 115 4.19 -12.03 -0.13
C ALA A 115 5.04 -12.76 -1.18
N TYR A 116 5.78 -12.04 -2.03
CA TYR A 116 6.42 -12.61 -3.22
C TYR A 116 7.88 -12.18 -3.43
N ASP A 117 8.52 -11.60 -2.41
CA ASP A 117 9.92 -11.16 -2.44
C ASP A 117 10.25 -10.17 -3.57
N ARG A 118 9.25 -9.41 -4.05
CA ARG A 118 9.45 -8.34 -5.03
C ARG A 118 10.15 -7.15 -4.37
N PRO A 119 11.19 -6.54 -4.96
CA PRO A 119 11.76 -5.31 -4.42
C PRO A 119 10.70 -4.20 -4.38
N PRO A 120 10.42 -3.57 -3.22
CA PRO A 120 9.39 -2.56 -3.14
C PRO A 120 9.84 -1.26 -3.83
N LEU A 121 8.88 -0.51 -4.35
CA LEU A 121 9.09 0.83 -4.87
C LEU A 121 8.39 1.85 -3.96
N THR A 122 8.93 3.07 -3.97
CA THR A 122 8.27 4.25 -3.42
C THR A 122 7.20 4.76 -4.40
N ARG A 123 6.22 5.50 -3.87
CA ARG A 123 5.20 6.17 -4.67
C ARG A 123 5.80 7.14 -5.69
N ARG A 124 6.91 7.80 -5.34
CA ARG A 124 7.64 8.70 -6.25
C ARG A 124 8.31 7.94 -7.39
N GLU A 125 8.88 6.77 -7.13
CA GLU A 125 9.44 5.92 -8.17
C GLU A 125 8.36 5.43 -9.15
N ARG A 126 7.20 4.99 -8.65
CA ARG A 126 6.05 4.64 -9.50
C ARG A 126 5.60 5.80 -10.37
N ALA A 127 5.42 6.97 -9.77
CA ALA A 127 5.09 8.19 -10.49
C ALA A 127 6.10 8.51 -11.61
N ASN A 128 7.39 8.39 -11.32
CA ASN A 128 8.46 8.61 -12.30
C ASN A 128 8.45 7.54 -13.41
N ASN A 129 8.17 6.28 -13.07
CA ASN A 129 8.10 5.20 -14.06
C ASN A 129 6.97 5.43 -15.07
N VAL A 130 5.80 5.91 -14.62
CA VAL A 130 4.70 6.26 -15.52
C VAL A 130 5.06 7.45 -16.42
N ARG A 131 5.72 8.48 -15.87
CA ARG A 131 6.17 9.65 -16.65
C ARG A 131 7.19 9.32 -17.74
N LYS A 132 8.02 8.30 -17.51
CA LYS A 132 9.00 7.82 -18.50
C LYS A 132 8.35 7.05 -19.64
N ARG A 133 7.08 6.67 -19.53
CA ARG A 133 6.33 6.01 -20.59
C ARG A 133 5.54 7.01 -21.42
N ASP A 134 5.23 6.62 -22.65
CA ASP A 134 4.48 7.47 -23.59
C ASP A 134 2.97 7.56 -23.29
N TYR A 135 2.51 7.14 -22.10
CA TYR A 135 1.08 7.11 -21.75
C TYR A 135 0.38 8.46 -21.93
N PHE A 136 1.05 9.56 -21.56
CA PHE A 136 0.47 10.91 -21.62
C PHE A 136 0.35 11.48 -23.04
N THR A 137 1.06 10.89 -24.02
CA THR A 137 1.15 11.43 -25.38
C THR A 137 -0.16 11.36 -26.16
N LYS A 138 -1.07 10.48 -25.74
CA LYS A 138 -2.41 10.34 -26.34
C LYS A 138 -3.42 11.42 -25.92
N TYR A 139 -3.06 12.28 -24.97
CA TYR A 139 -3.93 13.34 -24.44
C TYR A 139 -3.49 14.73 -24.89
N GLY A 140 -4.46 15.64 -25.03
CA GLY A 140 -4.18 17.05 -25.29
C GLY A 140 -3.48 17.76 -24.11
N PRO A 141 -2.92 18.97 -24.32
CA PRO A 141 -2.08 19.65 -23.33
C PRO A 141 -2.73 19.87 -21.96
N GLN A 142 -4.04 20.13 -21.92
CA GLN A 142 -4.78 20.35 -20.67
C GLN A 142 -5.05 19.03 -19.93
N ALA A 143 -5.62 18.04 -20.61
CA ALA A 143 -5.84 16.69 -20.05
C ALA A 143 -4.53 16.05 -19.55
N ARG A 144 -3.43 16.21 -20.29
CA ARG A 144 -2.10 15.77 -19.86
C ARG A 144 -1.67 16.42 -18.54
N ARG A 145 -1.79 17.74 -18.41
CA ARG A 145 -1.44 18.45 -17.15
C ARG A 145 -2.29 17.98 -15.96
N ILE A 146 -3.56 17.67 -16.20
CA ILE A 146 -4.45 17.11 -15.17
C ILE A 146 -3.96 15.72 -14.72
N LEU A 147 -3.62 14.84 -15.66
CA LEU A 147 -3.10 13.50 -15.33
C LEU A 147 -1.73 13.58 -14.64
N GLU A 148 -0.85 14.47 -15.06
CA GLU A 148 0.45 14.71 -14.40
C GLU A 148 0.25 15.19 -12.95
N ALA A 149 -0.70 16.09 -12.72
CA ALA A 149 -1.06 16.55 -11.38
C ALA A 149 -1.69 15.46 -10.50
N LEU A 150 -2.46 14.53 -11.08
CA LEU A 150 -2.94 13.34 -10.38
C LEU A 150 -1.76 12.44 -9.97
N VAL A 151 -0.79 12.23 -10.86
CA VAL A 151 0.42 11.45 -10.50
C VAL A 151 1.22 12.11 -9.38
N ASP A 152 1.37 13.44 -9.39
CA ASP A 152 2.00 14.16 -8.27
C ASP A 152 1.23 13.94 -6.97
N LYS A 153 -0.10 14.05 -7.01
CA LYS A 153 -0.96 13.82 -5.85
C LYS A 153 -0.79 12.42 -5.27
N TYR A 154 -0.72 11.41 -6.13
CA TYR A 154 -0.44 10.03 -5.73
C TYR A 154 0.94 9.88 -5.08
N ALA A 155 1.97 10.49 -5.69
CA ALA A 155 3.33 10.44 -5.18
C ALA A 155 3.43 11.00 -3.75
N ASP A 156 2.64 12.04 -3.44
CA ASP A 156 2.63 12.71 -2.14
C ASP A 156 1.68 12.04 -1.13
N GLU A 157 0.45 11.70 -1.53
CA GLU A 157 -0.63 11.32 -0.61
C GLU A 157 -1.17 9.89 -0.78
N GLY A 158 -0.84 9.22 -1.89
CA GLY A 158 -1.17 7.81 -2.11
C GLY A 158 -2.45 7.62 -2.92
N LEU A 159 -2.85 6.36 -3.09
CA LEU A 159 -3.87 5.95 -4.04
C LEU A 159 -5.31 6.27 -3.62
N GLU A 160 -5.58 6.30 -2.30
CA GLU A 160 -6.91 6.55 -1.73
C GLU A 160 -7.55 7.84 -2.27
N ASN A 161 -6.73 8.82 -2.65
CA ASN A 161 -7.20 10.10 -3.20
C ASN A 161 -7.46 10.08 -4.71
N LEU A 162 -6.88 9.15 -5.49
CA LEU A 162 -7.07 9.13 -6.94
C LEU A 162 -8.45 8.62 -7.36
N GLU A 163 -9.07 7.77 -6.53
CA GLU A 163 -10.37 7.15 -6.82
C GLU A 163 -11.55 8.11 -6.57
N ASP A 164 -11.40 9.13 -5.72
CA ASP A 164 -12.46 10.09 -5.40
C ASP A 164 -12.41 11.31 -6.34
N ILE A 165 -13.53 11.58 -7.03
CA ILE A 165 -13.67 12.78 -7.89
C ILE A 165 -13.47 14.10 -7.12
N LYS A 166 -13.63 14.11 -5.80
CA LYS A 166 -13.31 15.28 -4.95
C LYS A 166 -11.84 15.66 -5.00
N VAL A 167 -10.95 14.77 -5.46
CA VAL A 167 -9.54 15.11 -5.71
C VAL A 167 -9.37 16.29 -6.67
N LEU A 168 -10.35 16.51 -7.56
CA LEU A 168 -10.35 17.65 -8.47
C LEU A 168 -10.55 19.00 -7.75
N GLN A 169 -11.00 18.99 -6.50
CA GLN A 169 -11.24 20.19 -5.69
C GLN A 169 -10.04 20.59 -4.83
N VAL A 170 -9.00 19.75 -4.75
CA VAL A 170 -7.82 20.02 -3.93
C VAL A 170 -6.65 20.50 -4.79
N LEU A 171 -5.65 21.12 -4.16
CA LEU A 171 -4.44 21.53 -4.87
C LEU A 171 -3.61 20.30 -5.30
N PRO A 172 -2.90 20.37 -6.44
CA PRO A 172 -2.89 21.48 -7.41
C PRO A 172 -4.03 21.44 -8.45
N LEU A 173 -4.86 20.39 -8.46
CA LEU A 173 -5.90 20.16 -9.48
C LEU A 173 -6.94 21.28 -9.55
N SER A 174 -7.34 21.84 -8.42
CA SER A 174 -8.28 22.98 -8.37
C SER A 174 -7.77 24.24 -9.08
N ARG A 175 -6.47 24.36 -9.38
CA ARG A 175 -5.91 25.45 -10.21
C ARG A 175 -6.02 25.19 -11.71
N LEU A 176 -6.33 23.96 -12.11
CA LEU A 176 -6.44 23.56 -13.51
C LEU A 176 -7.87 23.70 -14.05
N GLY A 177 -8.84 24.00 -13.19
CA GLY A 177 -10.24 24.25 -13.54
C GLY A 177 -11.19 23.76 -12.46
N SER A 178 -12.48 24.06 -12.64
CA SER A 178 -13.53 23.41 -11.86
C SER A 178 -13.65 21.93 -12.20
N PRO A 179 -14.22 21.08 -11.32
CA PRO A 179 -14.41 19.67 -11.62
C PRO A 179 -15.17 19.39 -12.93
N LEU A 180 -16.14 20.25 -13.29
CA LEU A 180 -16.89 20.12 -14.55
C LEU A 180 -16.02 20.42 -15.77
N GLU A 181 -15.22 21.48 -15.72
CA GLU A 181 -14.28 21.83 -16.80
C GLU A 181 -13.23 20.72 -16.97
N ILE A 182 -12.63 20.27 -15.88
CA ILE A 182 -11.66 19.16 -15.89
C ILE A 182 -12.26 17.92 -16.54
N VAL A 183 -13.47 17.52 -16.14
CA VAL A 183 -14.14 16.34 -16.72
C VAL A 183 -14.44 16.53 -18.21
N SER A 184 -14.76 17.75 -18.63
CA SER A 184 -15.06 18.07 -20.03
C SER A 184 -13.83 17.92 -20.96
N GLU A 185 -12.62 18.14 -20.46
CA GLU A 185 -11.36 17.94 -21.20
C GLU A 185 -11.16 16.51 -21.69
N PHE A 186 -11.76 15.54 -20.99
CA PHE A 186 -11.73 14.13 -21.37
C PHE A 186 -12.92 13.73 -22.26
N GLY A 187 -13.85 14.65 -22.52
CA GLY A 187 -15.09 14.39 -23.24
C GLY A 187 -16.20 13.81 -22.36
N GLY A 188 -16.18 14.11 -21.06
CA GLY A 188 -17.24 13.77 -20.10
C GLY A 188 -16.83 12.75 -19.04
N LYS A 189 -17.70 12.57 -18.03
CA LYS A 189 -17.40 11.82 -16.79
C LYS A 189 -16.91 10.38 -17.05
N VAL A 190 -17.56 9.68 -17.98
CA VAL A 190 -17.21 8.28 -18.31
C VAL A 190 -15.77 8.20 -18.85
N LYS A 191 -15.39 9.12 -19.74
CA LYS A 191 -14.04 9.14 -20.32
C LYS A 191 -12.99 9.59 -19.32
N TYR A 192 -13.33 10.55 -18.44
CA TYR A 192 -12.46 10.93 -17.33
C TYR A 192 -12.17 9.74 -16.40
N LEU A 193 -13.20 9.05 -15.92
CA LEU A 193 -13.03 7.88 -15.05
C LEU A 193 -12.22 6.78 -15.72
N LYS A 194 -12.46 6.54 -17.02
CA LYS A 194 -11.63 5.60 -17.79
C LYS A 194 -10.17 6.03 -17.86
N ALA A 195 -9.89 7.32 -18.07
CA ALA A 195 -8.52 7.83 -18.08
C ALA A 195 -7.84 7.68 -16.71
N VAL A 196 -8.54 7.93 -15.60
CA VAL A 196 -8.02 7.71 -14.25
C VAL A 196 -7.73 6.22 -14.01
N GLN A 197 -8.63 5.32 -14.40
CA GLN A 197 -8.42 3.88 -14.28
C GLN A 197 -7.23 3.39 -15.10
N GLU A 198 -7.07 3.90 -16.32
CA GLU A 198 -5.91 3.60 -17.16
C GLU A 198 -4.62 4.13 -16.54
N LEU A 199 -4.62 5.35 -15.98
CA LEU A 199 -3.47 5.93 -15.30
C LEU A 199 -3.06 5.08 -14.08
N GLU A 200 -4.04 4.61 -13.32
CA GLU A 200 -3.80 3.70 -12.21
C GLU A 200 -3.18 2.38 -12.67
N ASN A 201 -3.70 1.79 -13.74
CA ASN A 201 -3.13 0.57 -14.30
C ASN A 201 -1.67 0.78 -14.77
N GLU A 202 -1.38 1.95 -15.33
CA GLU A 202 0.00 2.34 -15.68
C GLU A 202 0.90 2.45 -14.44
N LEU A 203 0.40 3.04 -13.35
CA LEU A 203 1.13 3.12 -12.07
C LEU A 203 1.55 1.73 -11.58
N TYR A 204 0.75 0.70 -11.80
CA TYR A 204 0.98 -0.69 -11.35
C TYR A 204 1.44 -1.68 -12.46
N GLN A 205 1.80 -1.19 -13.64
CA GLN A 205 2.12 -2.09 -14.76
C GLN A 205 3.46 -2.82 -14.61
N SER A 206 4.48 -2.17 -14.01
CA SER A 206 5.83 -2.76 -13.82
C SER A 206 5.98 -3.52 -12.50
N ALA A 207 4.87 -4.01 -11.96
CA ALA A 207 4.82 -4.78 -10.72
C ALA A 207 5.35 -6.20 -10.90
#